data_AF-A0A536SM61-F1
#
_entry.id   AF-A0A536SM61-F1
#
_cell.length_a   1.000
_cell.length_b   1.000
_cell.length_c   1.000
_cell.angle_alpha   90.00
_cell.angle_beta   90.00
_cell.angle_gamma   90.00
#
_symmetry.space_group_name_H-M   'P 1'
#
loop_
_entity.id
_entity.type
_entity.pdbx_description
1 polymer ?
#
loop_
_entity_poly.entity_id
_entity_poly.type
_entity_poly.pdbx_seq_one_letter_code
_entity_poly.pdbx_strand_id
1 'polypeptide(L)' 'MEFNTKFAAPEKQPGACVAAGVFESRRLSAAADALDKAARGQIREFLRSGDMDGKVGNTRLLYHVRGVAA' A
#
# COMPACT_ATOMS: atom_id res chain seq x y z
N MET A 1 4.96 7.23 22.57
CA MET A 1 5.06 6.69 21.20
C MET A 1 6.41 7.15 20.66
N GLU A 2 7.24 6.23 20.21
CA GLU A 2 8.59 6.54 19.70
C GLU A 2 8.55 6.56 18.17
N PHE A 3 9.29 7.48 17.57
CA PHE A 3 9.31 7.68 16.12
C PHE A 3 10.76 7.67 15.61
N ASN A 4 10.97 7.03 14.47
CA ASN A 4 12.25 7.01 13.77
C ASN A 4 12.01 7.16 12.27
N THR A 5 12.90 7.86 11.58
CA THR A 5 12.84 8.08 10.13
C THR A 5 13.94 7.26 9.46
N LYS A 6 13.56 6.45 8.46
CA LYS A 6 14.49 5.65 7.66
C LYS A 6 14.25 5.90 6.18
N PHE A 7 15.31 5.86 5.39
CA PHE A 7 15.22 5.81 3.94
C PHE A 7 15.21 4.36 3.50
N ALA A 8 14.09 3.90 2.96
CA ALA A 8 13.94 2.56 2.42
C ALA A 8 12.94 2.57 1.26
N ALA A 9 13.13 1.64 0.33
CA ALA A 9 12.13 1.38 -0.69
C ALA A 9 10.88 0.77 -0.03
N PRO A 10 9.65 1.21 -0.37
CA PRO A 10 8.42 0.74 0.27
C PRO A 10 8.29 -0.79 0.29
N GLU A 11 8.68 -1.45 -0.79
CA GLU A 11 8.58 -2.90 -0.97
C GLU A 11 9.61 -3.70 -0.15
N LYS A 12 10.71 -3.05 0.25
CA LYS A 12 11.80 -3.66 1.05
C LYS A 12 11.76 -3.27 2.52
N GLN A 13 10.77 -2.50 2.96
CA GLN A 13 10.72 -2.00 4.31
C GLN A 13 10.52 -3.15 5.31
N PRO A 14 11.48 -3.42 6.22
CA PRO A 14 11.30 -4.41 7.25
C PRO A 14 10.38 -3.83 8.34
N GLY A 15 9.21 -4.45 8.50
CA GLY A 15 8.22 -4.07 9.50
C GLY A 15 7.00 -4.98 9.43
N ALA A 16 6.15 -4.95 10.46
CA ALA A 16 4.94 -5.78 10.49
C ALA A 16 3.81 -5.24 9.58
N CYS A 17 3.90 -3.98 9.16
CA CYS A 17 2.92 -3.35 8.29
C CYS A 17 3.53 -2.10 7.62
N VAL A 18 3.18 -1.87 6.36
CA VAL A 18 3.52 -0.65 5.62
C VAL A 18 2.21 0.06 5.24
N ALA A 19 2.11 1.34 5.58
CA ALA A 19 0.99 2.17 5.19
C ALA A 19 1.34 3.00 3.95
N ALA A 20 0.46 2.96 2.93
CA ALA A 20 0.60 3.74 1.71
C ALA A 20 -0.73 4.39 1.33
N GLY A 21 -0.65 5.57 0.72
CA GLY A 21 -1.84 6.36 0.37
C GLY A 21 -2.51 5.89 -0.93
N VAL A 22 -3.84 5.88 -0.93
CA VAL A 22 -4.70 5.79 -2.11
C VAL A 22 -5.59 7.03 -2.12
N PHE A 23 -5.60 7.74 -3.25
CA PHE A 23 -6.44 8.90 -3.47
C PHE A 23 -7.77 8.49 -4.12
N GLU A 24 -8.72 9.43 -4.11
CA GLU A 24 -10.00 9.27 -4.78
C GLU A 24 -9.85 8.83 -6.24
N SER A 25 -10.91 8.21 -6.76
CA SER A 25 -10.88 7.56 -8.08
C SER A 25 -9.84 6.43 -8.16
N ARG A 26 -9.51 5.80 -7.02
CA ARG A 26 -8.60 4.64 -6.93
C ARG A 26 -7.17 4.93 -7.39
N ARG A 27 -6.72 6.19 -7.27
CA ARG A 27 -5.39 6.60 -7.71
C ARG A 27 -4.35 6.27 -6.66
N LEU A 28 -3.36 5.45 -7.01
CA LEU A 28 -2.26 5.11 -6.11
C LEU A 28 -1.31 6.30 -5.91
N SER A 29 -0.81 6.47 -4.67
CA SER A 29 0.38 7.29 -4.41
C SER A 29 1.63 6.67 -5.01
N ALA A 30 2.73 7.42 -5.12
CA ALA A 30 3.99 6.90 -5.66
C ALA A 30 4.51 5.68 -4.87
N ALA A 31 4.37 5.70 -3.54
CA ALA A 31 4.74 4.56 -2.69
C ALA A 31 3.80 3.36 -2.91
N ALA A 32 2.49 3.59 -3.02
CA ALA A 32 1.53 2.52 -3.28
C ALA A 32 1.70 1.91 -4.69
N ASP A 33 2.10 2.70 -5.68
CA ASP A 33 2.42 2.21 -7.03
C ASP A 33 3.68 1.33 -7.05
N ALA A 34 4.71 1.69 -6.28
CA ALA A 34 5.89 0.85 -6.10
C ALA A 34 5.54 -0.50 -5.44
N LEU A 35 4.70 -0.46 -4.39
CA LEU A 35 4.18 -1.67 -3.75
C LEU A 35 3.33 -2.52 -4.70
N ASP A 36 2.45 -1.90 -5.50
CA ASP A 36 1.60 -2.61 -6.45
C ASP A 36 2.42 -3.28 -7.57
N LYS A 37 3.48 -2.63 -8.05
CA LYS A 37 4.43 -3.23 -9.00
C LYS A 37 5.13 -4.44 -8.41
N ALA A 38 5.61 -4.35 -7.17
CA ALA A 38 6.20 -5.50 -6.46
C ALA A 38 5.17 -6.62 -6.25
N ALA A 39 3.92 -6.24 -5.99
CA ALA A 39 2.76 -7.11 -5.81
C ALA A 39 2.09 -7.60 -7.09
N ARG A 40 2.68 -7.32 -8.27
CA ARG A 40 2.17 -7.74 -9.58
C ARG A 40 0.73 -7.30 -9.85
N GLY A 41 0.34 -6.12 -9.38
CA GLY A 41 -0.98 -5.53 -9.64
C GLY A 41 -2.07 -5.93 -8.65
N GLN A 42 -1.74 -6.67 -7.59
CA GLN A 42 -2.72 -7.15 -6.61
C GLN A 42 -3.47 -6.00 -5.90
N ILE A 43 -2.81 -4.87 -5.62
CA ILE A 43 -3.45 -3.73 -4.95
C ILE A 43 -4.47 -3.09 -5.88
N ARG A 44 -4.12 -2.88 -7.15
CA ARG A 44 -5.08 -2.37 -8.15
C ARG A 44 -6.24 -3.30 -8.39
N GLU A 45 -6.03 -4.61 -8.32
CA GLU A 45 -7.11 -5.59 -8.44
C GLU A 45 -8.14 -5.43 -7.30
N PHE A 46 -7.68 -5.28 -6.05
CA PHE A 46 -8.55 -4.97 -4.90
C PHE A 46 -9.26 -3.61 -5.01
N LEU A 47 -8.61 -2.60 -5.60
CA LEU A 47 -9.29 -1.33 -5.88
C LEU A 47 -10.36 -1.49 -6.96
N ARG A 48 -10.14 -2.39 -7.93
CA ARG A 48 -11.07 -2.64 -9.03
C ARG A 48 -12.29 -3.45 -8.58
N SER A 49 -12.15 -4.38 -7.63
CA SER A 49 -13.28 -5.11 -7.02
C SER A 49 -14.23 -4.20 -6.23
N GLY A 50 -13.80 -2.97 -5.91
CA GLY A 50 -14.62 -2.00 -5.20
C GLY A 50 -14.43 -2.02 -3.68
N ASP A 51 -13.39 -2.69 -3.18
CA ASP A 51 -13.15 -2.80 -1.73
C ASP A 51 -12.85 -1.44 -1.08
N MET A 52 -12.23 -0.51 -1.82
CA MET A 52 -12.07 0.89 -1.42
C MET A 52 -11.98 1.84 -2.62
N ASP A 53 -12.36 3.10 -2.40
CA ASP A 53 -12.43 4.16 -3.41
C ASP A 53 -11.38 5.29 -3.22
N GLY A 54 -10.68 5.30 -2.09
CA GLY A 54 -9.66 6.30 -1.75
C GLY A 54 -10.21 7.57 -1.10
N LYS A 55 -11.46 7.56 -0.61
CA LYS A 55 -11.99 8.67 0.19
C LYS A 55 -11.28 8.79 1.53
N VAL A 56 -11.21 10.03 2.02
CA VAL A 56 -10.66 10.33 3.35
C VAL A 56 -11.38 9.51 4.43
N GLY A 57 -10.61 8.98 5.38
CA GLY A 57 -11.14 8.14 6.46
C GLY A 57 -11.32 6.66 6.09
N ASN A 58 -11.23 6.29 4.81
CA ASN A 58 -11.24 4.88 4.40
C ASN A 58 -9.83 4.27 4.48
N THR A 59 -9.73 3.12 5.14
CA THR A 59 -8.51 2.32 5.21
C THR A 59 -8.82 0.86 4.90
N ARG A 60 -7.84 0.16 4.33
CA ARG A 60 -7.90 -1.29 4.10
C ARG A 60 -6.57 -1.91 4.48
N LEU A 61 -6.65 -3.06 5.14
CA LEU A 61 -5.51 -3.87 5.53
C LEU A 61 -5.47 -5.08 4.61
N LEU A 62 -4.34 -5.28 3.95
CA LEU A 62 -4.11 -6.40 3.04
C LEU A 62 -3.16 -7.39 3.72
N TYR A 63 -3.52 -8.66 3.73
CA TYR A 63 -2.68 -9.73 4.27
C TYR A 63 -2.01 -10.50 3.13
N HIS A 64 -0.77 -10.94 3.36
CA HIS A 64 -0.01 -11.78 2.43
C HIS A 64 0.08 -11.19 1.00
N VAL A 65 0.42 -9.90 0.90
CA VAL A 65 0.70 -9.26 -0.38
C VAL A 65 2.00 -9.82 -0.93
N ARG A 66 1.94 -10.49 -2.09
CA ARG A 66 3.12 -11.14 -2.67
C ARG A 66 4.17 -10.09 -3.03
N GLY A 67 5.46 -10.40 -2.86
CA GLY A 67 6.55 -9.50 -3.30
C GLY A 67 6.76 -8.25 -2.43
N VAL A 68 5.98 -8.07 -1.37
CA VAL A 68 6.21 -7.07 -0.32
C VAL A 68 6.79 -7.78 0.89
N ALA A 69 7.84 -7.21 1.49
CA ALA A 69 8.55 -7.84 2.61
C ALA A 69 7.85 -7.69 3.97
N ALA A 70 6.84 -6.82 4.05
CA ALA A 70 6.07 -6.53 5.25
C ALA A 70 4.91 -7.51 5.49
#